data_AF-A0AAE5C890-F1
#
_entry.id   AF-A0AAE5C890-F1
#
_cell.length_a   1.000
_cell.length_b   1.000
_cell.length_c   1.000
_cell.angle_alpha   90.00
_cell.angle_beta   90.00
_cell.angle_gamma   90.00
#
_symmetry.space_group_name_H-M   'P 1'
#
loop_
_entity.id
_entity.type
_entity.pdbx_description
1 polymer ?
#
loop_
_entity_poly.entity_id
_entity_poly.type
_entity_poly.pdbx_seq_one_letter_code
_entity_poly.pdbx_strand_id
1 'polypeptide(L)'
;MDKYYLATKGQCKIEKVEEKVADNHYKEVKISLKSSEYEVKDHAISTLNGAEYVKVEINNNRSDIYRLNIMSQIEKYKSYSKIGKIDSLNRDDNFIYEDLRYGNVRISERENSLSIPGTDNLCVLGVDGEDNVYVGNVIDEKVDKVFYGSIKGNLAR
;
A
#
# COMPACT_ATOMS: atom_id res chain seq x y z
N MET A 1 14.00 7.72 -4.20
CA MET A 1 13.75 9.09 -3.71
C MET A 1 14.76 9.98 -4.40
N ASP A 2 14.36 10.56 -5.53
CA ASP A 2 15.28 11.24 -6.43
C ASP A 2 15.45 12.69 -5.99
N LYS A 3 16.70 13.15 -5.89
CA LYS A 3 17.03 14.53 -5.49
C LYS A 3 17.33 15.34 -6.75
N TYR A 4 16.53 16.37 -7.00
CA TYR A 4 16.77 17.32 -8.09
C TYR A 4 17.55 18.55 -7.60
N TYR A 5 18.37 19.12 -8.49
CA TYR A 5 19.25 20.25 -8.19
C TYR A 5 18.98 21.41 -9.17
N LEU A 6 18.70 22.61 -8.64
CA LEU A 6 18.57 23.83 -9.43
C LEU A 6 19.88 24.62 -9.40
N ALA A 7 20.56 24.72 -10.53
CA ALA A 7 21.69 25.63 -10.70
C ALA A 7 21.22 26.95 -11.31
N THR A 8 21.20 28.04 -10.54
CA THR A 8 21.09 29.40 -11.08
C THR A 8 22.48 30.01 -11.22
N LYS A 9 22.70 30.77 -12.29
CA LYS A 9 24.01 31.33 -12.68
C LYS A 9 24.75 31.94 -11.48
N GLY A 10 25.80 31.25 -11.03
CA GLY A 10 26.80 31.77 -10.10
C GLY A 10 26.60 31.45 -8.60
N GLN A 11 25.49 30.85 -8.18
CA GLN A 11 25.30 30.41 -6.79
C GLN A 11 24.52 29.08 -6.75
N CYS A 12 25.14 28.02 -6.21
CA CYS A 12 24.46 26.75 -5.99
C CYS A 12 23.77 26.79 -4.62
N LYS A 13 22.46 27.10 -4.62
CA LYS A 13 21.65 27.05 -3.41
C LYS A 13 21.01 25.66 -3.30
N ILE A 14 21.30 24.95 -2.21
CA ILE A 14 20.70 23.64 -1.95
C ILE A 14 19.30 23.89 -1.38
N GLU A 15 18.28 23.67 -2.20
CA GLU A 15 16.88 23.70 -1.75
C GLU A 15 16.29 22.29 -1.83
N LYS A 16 15.62 21.86 -0.75
CA LYS A 16 14.86 20.60 -0.77
C LYS A 16 13.64 20.83 -1.66
N VAL A 17 13.64 20.23 -2.85
CA VAL A 17 12.45 20.20 -3.70
C VAL A 17 11.56 19.07 -3.21
N GLU A 18 10.39 19.41 -2.68
CA GLU A 18 9.32 18.44 -2.42
C GLU A 18 8.51 18.31 -3.70
N GLU A 19 8.55 17.12 -4.32
CA GLU A 19 7.73 16.81 -5.48
C GLU A 19 6.27 16.68 -5.02
N LYS A 20 5.40 17.51 -5.59
CA LYS A 20 3.98 17.54 -5.27
C LYS A 20 3.21 16.90 -6.41
N VAL A 21 2.32 15.96 -6.07
CA VAL A 21 1.37 15.42 -7.05
C VAL A 21 0.33 16.50 -7.36
N ALA A 22 0.15 16.78 -8.66
CA ALA A 22 -0.84 17.71 -9.15
C ALA A 22 -1.94 16.99 -9.95
N ASP A 23 -3.17 17.46 -9.83
CA ASP A 23 -4.30 17.01 -10.64
C ASP A 23 -4.20 17.51 -12.09
N ASN A 24 -5.15 17.10 -12.92
CA ASN A 24 -5.26 17.55 -14.32
C ASN A 24 -5.55 19.05 -14.49
N HIS A 25 -5.76 19.80 -13.41
CA HIS A 25 -5.88 21.25 -13.37
C HIS A 25 -4.67 21.93 -12.70
N TYR A 26 -3.55 21.21 -12.56
CA TYR A 26 -2.31 21.68 -11.92
C TYR A 26 -2.47 22.08 -10.45
N LYS A 27 -3.49 21.55 -9.76
CA LYS A 27 -3.70 21.77 -8.33
C LYS A 27 -3.09 20.63 -7.53
N GLU A 28 -2.39 20.99 -6.44
CA GLU A 28 -1.85 20.03 -5.49
C GLU A 28 -2.94 19.09 -4.95
N VAL A 29 -2.72 17.79 -5.08
CA VAL A 29 -3.61 16.76 -4.52
C VAL A 29 -3.39 16.67 -3.01
N LYS A 30 -4.48 16.68 -2.25
CA LYS A 30 -4.44 16.58 -0.78
C LYS A 30 -5.44 15.56 -0.28
N ILE A 31 -5.02 14.73 0.67
CA ILE A 31 -5.92 13.92 1.47
C ILE A 31 -6.47 14.80 2.60
N SER A 32 -7.76 15.15 2.52
CA SER A 32 -8.44 15.85 3.60
C SER A 32 -8.76 14.90 4.75
N LEU A 33 -7.90 14.87 5.76
CA LEU A 33 -8.11 14.11 7.00
C LEU A 33 -9.15 14.80 7.89
N LYS A 34 -9.99 14.01 8.56
CA LYS A 34 -11.05 14.55 9.43
C LYS A 34 -10.56 14.97 10.82
N SER A 35 -9.36 14.55 11.20
CA SER A 35 -8.75 14.83 12.51
C SER A 35 -7.24 14.96 12.36
N SER A 36 -6.62 15.80 13.19
CA SER A 36 -5.15 15.90 13.33
C SER A 36 -4.52 14.64 13.94
N GLU A 37 -5.31 13.85 14.66
CA GLU A 37 -4.86 12.59 15.27
C GLU A 37 -4.71 11.44 14.25
N TYR A 38 -5.15 11.65 13.01
CA TYR A 38 -5.02 10.63 11.98
C TYR A 38 -3.62 10.65 11.40
N GLU A 39 -3.02 9.48 11.24
CA GLU A 39 -1.62 9.35 10.83
C GLU A 39 -1.50 8.52 9.55
N VAL A 40 -0.75 9.02 8.57
CA VAL A 40 -0.37 8.24 7.40
C VAL A 40 0.70 7.24 7.85
N LYS A 41 0.37 5.94 7.79
CA LYS A 41 1.25 4.87 8.29
C LYS A 41 1.99 4.14 7.19
N ASP A 42 1.46 4.12 5.98
CA ASP A 42 1.99 3.29 4.89
C ASP A 42 1.43 3.75 3.54
N HIS A 43 2.13 3.42 2.46
CA HIS A 43 1.63 3.60 1.09
C HIS A 43 2.23 2.54 0.17
N ALA A 44 1.48 2.20 -0.88
CA ALA A 44 1.93 1.24 -1.89
C ALA A 44 1.51 1.72 -3.29
N ILE A 45 2.41 1.58 -4.27
CA ILE A 45 2.23 2.09 -5.63
C ILE A 45 2.35 0.93 -6.61
N SER A 46 1.28 0.71 -7.38
CA SER A 46 1.30 -0.22 -8.50
C SER A 46 2.21 0.34 -9.60
N THR A 47 3.30 -0.36 -9.88
CA THR A 47 4.27 0.06 -10.88
C THR A 47 3.74 -0.03 -12.32
N LEU A 48 2.69 -0.84 -12.54
CA LEU A 48 2.12 -1.05 -13.87
C LEU A 48 0.96 -0.10 -14.17
N ASN A 49 0.01 0.05 -13.24
CA ASN A 49 -1.19 0.86 -13.47
C ASN A 49 -1.14 2.23 -12.78
N GLY A 50 -0.09 2.52 -12.00
CA GLY A 50 0.15 3.79 -11.32
C GLY A 50 -0.87 4.15 -10.23
N ALA A 51 -1.71 3.21 -9.81
CA ALA A 51 -2.58 3.39 -8.65
C ALA A 51 -1.74 3.36 -7.37
N GLU A 52 -1.94 4.36 -6.51
CA GLU A 52 -1.34 4.44 -5.18
C GLU A 52 -2.42 4.26 -4.12
N TYR A 53 -2.12 3.43 -3.13
CA TYR A 53 -2.94 3.20 -1.95
C TYR A 53 -2.24 3.79 -0.74
N VAL A 54 -2.92 4.68 -0.01
CA VAL A 54 -2.39 5.33 1.19
C VAL A 54 -3.18 4.85 2.40
N LYS A 55 -2.47 4.25 3.36
CA LYS A 55 -3.04 3.79 4.64
C LYS A 55 -2.97 4.90 5.67
N VAL A 56 -4.14 5.31 6.14
CA VAL A 56 -4.31 6.27 7.23
C VAL A 56 -4.88 5.56 8.43
N GLU A 57 -4.17 5.61 9.56
CA GLU A 57 -4.69 5.15 10.84
C GLU A 57 -5.61 6.22 11.44
N ILE A 58 -6.85 5.84 11.73
CA ILE A 58 -7.88 6.69 12.33
C ILE A 58 -7.82 6.59 13.86
N ASN A 59 -7.50 5.38 14.33
CA ASN A 59 -7.24 5.01 15.72
C ASN A 59 -6.59 3.62 15.73
N ASN A 60 -6.20 3.15 16.92
CA ASN A 60 -5.50 1.87 17.13
C ASN A 60 -6.19 0.61 16.54
N ASN A 61 -7.47 0.70 16.14
CA ASN A 61 -8.25 -0.42 15.64
C ASN A 61 -8.80 -0.22 14.23
N ARG A 62 -8.58 0.94 13.59
CA ARG A 62 -9.22 1.26 12.31
C ARG A 62 -8.31 2.07 11.41
N SER A 63 -8.28 1.67 10.15
CA SER A 63 -7.56 2.37 9.10
C SER A 63 -8.50 2.70 7.95
N ASP A 64 -8.29 3.85 7.33
CA ASP A 64 -8.87 4.20 6.03
C ASP A 64 -7.80 4.00 4.95
N ILE A 65 -8.19 3.39 3.84
CA ILE A 65 -7.38 3.36 2.62
C ILE A 65 -7.93 4.42 1.68
N TYR A 66 -7.04 5.31 1.24
CA TYR A 66 -7.28 6.24 0.15
C TYR A 66 -6.62 5.69 -1.11
N ARG A 67 -7.27 5.88 -2.26
CA ARG A 67 -6.73 5.53 -3.56
C ARG A 67 -6.47 6.80 -4.35
N LEU A 68 -5.28 6.92 -4.90
CA LEU A 68 -4.89 7.91 -5.89
C LEU A 68 -4.69 7.19 -7.23
N ASN A 69 -5.40 7.61 -8.27
CA ASN A 69 -5.24 7.03 -9.60
C ASN A 69 -4.23 7.81 -10.46
N ILE A 70 -3.91 7.30 -11.65
CA ILE A 70 -2.96 7.94 -12.59
C ILE A 70 -3.40 9.31 -13.11
N MET A 71 -4.68 9.65 -12.97
CA MET A 71 -5.19 10.99 -13.29
C MET A 71 -5.08 11.93 -12.08
N SER A 72 -4.35 11.53 -11.04
CA SER A 72 -4.16 12.27 -9.79
C SER A 72 -5.48 12.56 -9.07
N GLN A 73 -6.49 11.70 -9.26
CA GLN A 73 -7.77 11.81 -8.55
C GLN A 73 -7.72 10.95 -7.30
N ILE A 74 -8.14 11.53 -6.18
CA ILE A 74 -8.11 10.89 -4.89
C ILE A 74 -9.51 10.58 -4.37
N GLU A 75 -9.68 9.37 -3.84
CA GLU A 75 -10.91 8.93 -3.21
C GLU A 75 -10.62 8.13 -1.95
N LYS A 76 -11.54 8.16 -0.99
CA LYS A 76 -11.53 7.19 0.10
C LYS A 76 -12.04 5.88 -0.46
N TYR A 77 -11.15 4.90 -0.59
CA TYR A 77 -11.46 3.59 -1.14
C TYR A 77 -12.31 2.77 -0.16
N LYS A 78 -11.80 2.50 1.06
CA LYS A 78 -12.53 1.69 2.06
C LYS A 78 -11.97 1.86 3.47
N SER A 79 -12.78 1.58 4.49
CA SER A 79 -12.33 1.45 5.87
C SER A 79 -12.07 -0.02 6.22
N TYR A 80 -10.98 -0.29 6.94
CA TYR A 80 -10.61 -1.62 7.41
C TYR A 80 -10.43 -1.65 8.94
N SER A 81 -10.70 -2.82 9.53
CA SER A 81 -10.35 -3.10 10.93
C SER A 81 -8.88 -3.48 11.02
N LYS A 82 -8.12 -2.77 11.85
CA LYS A 82 -6.72 -2.99 12.23
C LYS A 82 -5.89 -3.77 11.20
N ILE A 83 -5.36 -3.05 10.22
CA ILE A 83 -4.52 -3.63 9.17
C ILE A 83 -3.04 -3.23 9.35
N GLY A 84 -2.16 -4.15 9.00
CA GLY A 84 -0.72 -3.98 9.05
C GLY A 84 -0.20 -3.42 7.73
N LYS A 85 0.92 -3.95 7.26
CA LYS A 85 1.53 -3.55 5.97
C LYS A 85 0.55 -3.72 4.81
N ILE A 86 0.63 -2.81 3.85
CA ILE A 86 -0.04 -2.93 2.55
C ILE A 86 0.98 -3.06 1.42
N ASP A 87 0.60 -3.70 0.32
CA ASP A 87 1.37 -3.71 -0.91
C ASP A 87 0.44 -3.78 -2.13
N SER A 88 0.82 -3.16 -3.24
CA SER A 88 -0.04 -3.02 -4.42
C SER A 88 0.08 -4.23 -5.35
N LEU A 89 -1.03 -4.60 -5.99
CA LEU A 89 -1.01 -5.52 -7.13
C LEU A 89 -0.92 -4.70 -8.43
N ASN A 90 -0.18 -5.22 -9.40
CA ASN A 90 0.12 -4.52 -10.64
C ASN A 90 -0.99 -4.66 -11.69
N ARG A 91 -1.58 -5.85 -11.82
CA ARG A 91 -2.53 -6.13 -12.92
C ARG A 91 -3.96 -5.77 -12.62
N ASP A 92 -4.36 -5.87 -11.37
CA ASP A 92 -5.70 -5.50 -10.91
C ASP A 92 -5.62 -4.20 -10.10
N ASP A 93 -6.71 -3.42 -10.06
CA ASP A 93 -6.87 -2.25 -9.20
C ASP A 93 -7.07 -2.67 -7.72
N ASN A 94 -6.14 -3.48 -7.20
CA ASN A 94 -6.20 -4.13 -5.90
C ASN A 94 -4.89 -3.97 -5.13
N PHE A 95 -4.96 -4.21 -3.82
CA PHE A 95 -3.80 -4.34 -2.95
C PHE A 95 -3.95 -5.53 -2.02
N ILE A 96 -2.82 -6.00 -1.51
CA ILE A 96 -2.77 -6.94 -0.40
C ILE A 96 -2.55 -6.21 0.92
N TYR A 97 -3.05 -6.79 1.99
CA TYR A 97 -2.89 -6.21 3.32
C TYR A 97 -2.84 -7.30 4.40
N GLU A 98 -2.12 -7.00 5.47
CA GLU A 98 -2.13 -7.80 6.69
C GLU A 98 -3.39 -7.50 7.50
N ASP A 99 -4.19 -8.52 7.80
CA ASP A 99 -5.29 -8.48 8.75
C ASP A 99 -4.75 -8.86 10.14
N LEU A 100 -4.39 -7.85 10.92
CA LEU A 100 -3.79 -8.05 12.25
C LEU A 100 -4.80 -8.56 13.29
N ARG A 101 -6.10 -8.59 12.97
CA ARG A 101 -7.12 -9.15 13.87
C ARG A 101 -7.12 -10.67 13.82
N TYR A 102 -6.87 -11.25 12.65
CA TYR A 102 -6.95 -12.68 12.41
C TYR A 102 -5.60 -13.31 12.02
N GLY A 103 -4.51 -12.53 11.98
CA GLY A 103 -3.18 -13.02 11.66
C GLY A 103 -3.06 -13.55 10.23
N ASN A 104 -3.83 -12.99 9.27
CA ASN A 104 -3.82 -13.47 7.89
C ASN A 104 -3.51 -12.33 6.90
N VAL A 105 -3.23 -12.71 5.66
CA VAL A 105 -3.04 -11.77 4.54
C VAL A 105 -4.25 -11.86 3.62
N ARG A 106 -4.74 -10.71 3.16
CA ARG A 106 -5.97 -10.59 2.36
C ARG A 106 -5.72 -9.73 1.13
N ILE A 107 -6.60 -9.88 0.13
CA ILE A 107 -6.65 -9.04 -1.08
C ILE A 107 -7.91 -8.17 -0.99
N SER A 108 -7.80 -6.88 -1.32
CA SER A 108 -8.85 -5.87 -1.10
C SER A 108 -10.23 -6.22 -1.65
N GLU A 109 -10.29 -6.74 -2.88
CA GLU A 109 -11.53 -7.12 -3.59
C GLU A 109 -11.81 -8.64 -3.59
N ARG A 110 -11.15 -9.42 -2.73
CA ARG A 110 -11.43 -10.85 -2.60
C ARG A 110 -11.96 -11.19 -1.21
N GLU A 111 -13.05 -11.95 -1.16
CA GLU A 111 -13.63 -12.40 0.11
C GLU A 111 -12.73 -13.42 0.84
N ASN A 112 -11.93 -14.19 0.09
CA ASN A 112 -11.06 -15.21 0.65
C ASN A 112 -9.68 -14.61 1.01
N SER A 113 -9.21 -14.90 2.22
CA SER A 113 -7.83 -14.66 2.62
C SER A 113 -6.87 -15.63 1.93
N LEU A 114 -5.59 -15.24 1.85
CA LEU A 114 -4.53 -16.20 1.58
C LEU A 114 -4.43 -17.13 2.79
N SER A 115 -4.80 -18.39 2.61
CA SER A 115 -4.70 -19.42 3.65
C SER A 115 -3.58 -20.37 3.30
N ILE A 116 -2.63 -20.52 4.22
CA ILE A 116 -1.52 -21.45 4.12
C ILE A 116 -1.68 -22.46 5.27
N PRO A 117 -1.86 -23.76 4.97
CA PRO A 117 -2.00 -24.77 6.03
C PRO A 117 -0.80 -24.78 6.97
N GLY A 118 -1.07 -24.80 8.28
CA GLY A 118 -0.02 -24.86 9.31
C GLY A 118 0.65 -23.53 9.62
N THR A 119 0.04 -22.40 9.25
CA THR A 119 0.46 -21.04 9.65
C THR A 119 -0.66 -20.34 10.39
N ASP A 120 -0.34 -19.72 11.53
CA ASP A 120 -1.31 -19.01 12.37
C ASP A 120 -1.18 -17.48 12.28
N ASN A 121 -0.03 -16.98 11.80
CA ASN A 121 0.23 -15.55 11.71
C ASN A 121 1.08 -15.23 10.48
N LEU A 122 0.47 -14.64 9.46
CA LEU A 122 1.14 -14.26 8.21
C LEU A 122 1.41 -12.75 8.14
N CYS A 123 2.57 -12.38 7.61
CA CYS A 123 2.95 -11.02 7.27
C CYS A 123 3.27 -10.86 5.77
N VAL A 124 3.16 -9.65 5.24
CA VAL A 124 3.48 -9.30 3.86
C VAL A 124 4.96 -8.95 3.73
N LEU A 125 5.70 -9.74 2.95
CA LEU A 125 7.10 -9.43 2.64
C LEU A 125 7.19 -8.56 1.39
N GLY A 126 6.36 -8.83 0.38
CA GLY A 126 6.17 -7.93 -0.75
C GLY A 126 5.43 -8.59 -1.93
N VAL A 127 5.25 -7.81 -2.99
CA VAL A 127 4.70 -8.25 -4.28
C VAL A 127 5.72 -7.93 -5.38
N ASP A 128 5.93 -8.86 -6.32
CA ASP A 128 6.77 -8.61 -7.50
C ASP A 128 5.96 -8.11 -8.72
N GLY A 129 6.67 -7.75 -9.80
CA GLY A 129 6.06 -7.23 -11.03
C GLY A 129 5.12 -8.21 -11.76
N GLU A 130 5.08 -9.49 -11.37
CA GLU A 130 4.20 -10.50 -11.95
C GLU A 130 2.97 -10.82 -11.09
N ASP A 131 2.81 -10.10 -9.97
CA ASP A 131 1.82 -10.35 -8.90
C ASP A 131 2.04 -11.67 -8.16
N ASN A 132 3.30 -12.10 -8.03
CA ASN A 132 3.62 -13.10 -7.03
C ASN A 132 3.72 -12.41 -5.67
N VAL A 133 3.00 -12.97 -4.69
CA VAL A 133 2.98 -12.48 -3.32
C VAL A 133 3.96 -13.30 -2.50
N TYR A 134 4.75 -12.62 -1.68
CA TYR A 134 5.67 -13.21 -0.73
C TYR A 134 5.13 -12.93 0.67
N VAL A 135 4.84 -13.99 1.44
CA VAL A 135 4.37 -13.89 2.83
C VAL A 135 5.30 -14.64 3.77
N GLY A 136 5.48 -14.11 4.97
CA GLY A 136 6.21 -14.76 6.05
C GLY A 136 5.26 -15.35 7.07
N ASN A 137 5.54 -16.55 7.58
CA ASN A 137 4.93 -17.00 8.83
C ASN A 137 5.75 -16.45 10.00
N VAL A 138 5.05 -15.85 10.97
CA VAL A 138 5.67 -15.14 12.09
C VAL A 138 5.51 -15.95 13.37
N ILE A 139 6.64 -16.33 13.96
CA ILE A 139 6.74 -17.01 15.27
C ILE A 139 7.72 -16.22 16.11
N ASP A 140 7.34 -15.86 17.35
CA ASP A 140 8.16 -15.08 18.27
C ASP A 140 8.77 -13.82 17.62
N GLU A 141 7.92 -13.05 16.92
CA GLU A 141 8.25 -11.81 16.21
C GLU A 141 9.25 -11.96 15.05
N LYS A 142 9.56 -13.19 14.65
CA LYS A 142 10.49 -13.49 13.55
C LYS A 142 9.79 -14.27 12.46
N VAL A 143 10.22 -14.03 11.22
CA VAL A 143 9.81 -14.84 10.09
C VAL A 143 10.57 -16.17 10.13
N ASP A 144 9.86 -17.28 10.32
CA ASP A 144 10.46 -18.63 10.36
C ASP A 144 10.46 -19.28 8.96
N LYS A 145 9.42 -19.02 8.17
CA LYS A 145 9.21 -19.54 6.82
C LYS A 145 8.71 -18.45 5.90
N VAL A 146 9.15 -18.54 4.65
CA VAL A 146 8.67 -17.68 3.57
C VAL A 146 7.91 -18.56 2.58
N PHE A 147 6.72 -18.11 2.21
CA PHE A 147 5.89 -18.69 1.18
C PHE A 147 5.74 -17.68 0.06
N TYR A 148 5.64 -18.16 -1.17
CA TYR A 148 5.35 -17.31 -2.30
C TYR A 148 4.46 -18.02 -3.30
N GLY A 149 3.72 -17.25 -4.07
CA GLY A 149 2.88 -17.80 -5.13
C GLY A 149 2.14 -16.72 -5.89
N SER A 150 1.66 -17.11 -7.07
CA SER A 150 0.83 -16.23 -7.88
C SER A 150 -0.60 -16.21 -7.36
N ILE A 151 -1.18 -15.02 -7.32
CA ILE A 151 -2.62 -14.83 -7.04
C ILE A 151 -3.50 -15.32 -8.22
N LYS A 152 -2.89 -15.75 -9.34
CA LYS A 152 -3.57 -16.22 -10.56
C LYS A 152 -4.24 -17.61 -10.44
N GLY A 153 -4.34 -18.20 -9.24
CA GLY A 153 -4.97 -19.50 -9.01
C GLY A 153 -6.45 -19.44 -8.62
N ASN A 154 -7.31 -20.05 -9.46
CA ASN A 154 -8.76 -20.30 -9.35
C ASN A 154 -9.73 -19.13 -9.64
N LEU A 155 -9.78 -18.70 -10.90
CA LEU A 155 -11.06 -18.49 -11.60
C LEU A 155 -11.52 -19.84 -12.18
N ALA A 156 -11.93 -20.77 -11.32
CA ALA A 156 -12.81 -21.85 -11.77
C ALA A 156 -14.24 -21.30 -11.73
N ARG A 157 -14.88 -21.36 -12.90
CA ARG A 157 -16.24 -20.92 -13.24
C ARG A 157 -17.29 -21.13 -12.16
#